data_AF-A0A1I4V3P3-F1
#
_entry.id   AF-A0A1I4V3P3-F1
#
_cell.length_a   1.000
_cell.length_b   1.000
_cell.length_c   1.000
_cell.angle_alpha   90.00
_cell.angle_beta   90.00
_cell.angle_gamma   90.00
#
_symmetry.space_group_name_H-M   'P 1'
#
loop_
_entity.id
_entity.type
_entity.pdbx_description
1 polymer ?
#
loop_
_entity_poly.entity_id
_entity_poly.type
_entity_poly.pdbx_seq_one_letter_code
_entity_poly.pdbx_strand_id
1 'polypeptide(L)' 'MSTADRELGQMMRGMIMAMGLAVDDVEAGRYTAADRERLAGGLELVVAGLRAQRRPGERLVIDSERVGS' A
#
# COMPACT_ATOMS: atom_id res chain seq x y z
N MET A 1 -15.98 10.35 -7.58
CA MET A 1 -14.93 9.77 -6.72
C MET A 1 -15.29 10.09 -5.29
N SER A 2 -15.49 9.08 -4.45
CA SER A 2 -15.86 9.29 -3.05
C SER A 2 -14.68 9.85 -2.24
N THR A 3 -14.95 10.49 -1.10
CA THR A 3 -13.88 10.94 -0.18
C THR A 3 -13.05 9.75 0.30
N ALA A 4 -13.67 8.60 0.54
CA ALA A 4 -13.00 7.36 0.95
C ALA A 4 -12.08 6.80 -0.14
N ASP A 5 -12.46 6.90 -1.43
CA ASP A 5 -11.61 6.47 -2.55
C ASP A 5 -10.35 7.35 -2.64
N ARG A 6 -10.51 8.66 -2.35
CA ARG A 6 -9.41 9.63 -2.36
C ARG A 6 -8.44 9.39 -1.21
N GLU A 7 -8.96 9.17 0.00
CA GLU A 7 -8.16 8.87 1.19
C GLU A 7 -7.40 7.56 1.04
N LEU A 8 -8.06 6.50 0.54
CA LEU A 8 -7.40 5.23 0.24
C LEU A 8 -6.31 5.40 -0.82
N GLY A 9 -6.59 6.16 -1.89
CA GLY A 9 -5.58 6.46 -2.91
C GLY A 9 -4.35 7.20 -2.37
N GLN A 10 -4.54 8.13 -1.42
CA GLN A 10 -3.44 8.81 -0.75
C GLN A 10 -2.64 7.85 0.15
N MET A 11 -3.33 6.99 0.90
CA MET A 11 -2.70 5.97 1.75
C MET A 11 -1.87 4.98 0.92
N MET A 12 -2.43 4.48 -0.19
CA MET A 12 -1.74 3.59 -1.13
C MET A 12 -0.49 4.27 -1.72
N ARG A 13 -0.61 5.52 -2.17
CA ARG A 13 0.53 6.26 -2.73
C ARG A 13 1.64 6.45 -1.71
N GLY A 14 1.30 6.83 -0.48
CA GLY A 14 2.28 6.96 0.61
C GLY A 14 2.99 5.63 0.89
N MET A 15 2.24 4.53 0.93
CA MET A 15 2.79 3.20 1.21
C MET A 15 3.71 2.69 0.11
N ILE A 16 3.36 2.90 -1.17
CA ILE A 16 4.20 2.51 -2.31
C ILE A 16 5.53 3.26 -2.28
N MET A 17 5.52 4.57 -2.01
CA MET A 17 6.74 5.36 -1.91
C MET A 17 7.60 4.93 -0.71
N ALA A 18 6.97 4.71 0.45
CA ALA A 18 7.67 4.22 1.64
C ALA A 18 8.34 2.86 1.38
N MET A 19 7.65 1.94 0.73
CA MET A 19 8.19 0.62 0.37
C MET A 19 9.32 0.73 -0.66
N GLY A 20 9.19 1.58 -1.68
CA GLY A 20 10.25 1.79 -2.67
C GLY A 20 11.57 2.27 -2.05
N LEU A 21 11.49 3.14 -1.04
CA LEU A 21 12.68 3.59 -0.29
C LEU A 21 13.16 2.54 0.72
N ALA A 22 12.23 1.79 1.32
CA ALA A 22 12.55 0.81 2.33
C ALA A 22 13.29 -0.42 1.79
N VAL A 23 13.08 -0.81 0.52
CA VAL A 23 13.74 -2.00 -0.07
C VAL A 23 15.26 -1.89 0.06
N ASP A 24 15.84 -0.81 -0.46
CA ASP A 24 17.29 -0.59 -0.43
C ASP A 24 17.84 -0.50 1.00
N ASP A 25 17.07 0.09 1.91
CA ASP A 25 17.44 0.23 3.31
C ASP A 25 17.34 -1.08 4.09
N VAL A 26 16.37 -1.94 3.77
CA VAL A 26 16.23 -3.28 4.34
C VAL A 26 17.37 -4.16 3.86
N GLU A 27 17.67 -4.15 2.57
CA GLU A 27 18.78 -4.93 1.97
C GLU A 27 20.13 -4.52 2.56
N ALA A 28 20.32 -3.22 2.81
CA ALA A 28 21.52 -2.71 3.46
C ALA A 28 21.54 -2.87 4.99
N GLY A 29 20.53 -3.51 5.58
CA GLY A 29 20.44 -3.76 7.03
C GLY A 29 20.20 -2.51 7.88
N ARG A 30 19.73 -1.41 7.30
CA ARG A 30 19.47 -0.13 7.99
C ARG A 30 18.16 -0.14 8.77
N TYR A 31 17.21 -1.02 8.43
CA TYR A 31 15.93 -1.12 9.14
C TYR A 31 16.03 -1.98 10.39
N THR A 32 15.61 -1.41 11.52
CA THR A 32 15.42 -2.16 12.75
C THR A 32 14.20 -3.08 12.66
N ALA A 33 14.07 -4.02 13.58
CA ALA A 33 12.85 -4.83 13.69
C ALA A 33 11.59 -3.98 13.90
N ALA A 34 11.70 -2.89 14.68
CA ALA A 34 10.58 -1.98 14.92
C ALA A 34 10.15 -1.22 13.65
N ASP A 35 11.09 -0.86 12.77
CA ASP A 35 10.78 -0.19 11.51
C ASP A 35 10.06 -1.12 10.53
N ARG A 36 10.47 -2.39 10.51
CA ARG A 36 9.80 -3.44 9.72
C ARG A 36 8.38 -3.69 10.20
N GLU A 37 8.17 -3.72 11.52
CA GLU A 37 6.84 -3.88 12.11
C GLU A 37 5.90 -2.71 11.73
N ARG A 38 6.42 -1.48 11.76
CA ARG A 38 5.66 -0.29 11.33
C ARG A 38 5.29 -0.34 9.86
N LEU A 39 6.20 -0.78 8.99
CA LEU A 39 5.93 -0.99 7.57
C LEU A 39 4.85 -2.06 7.36
N ALA A 40 4.93 -3.17 8.07
CA ALA A 40 3.93 -4.23 8.01
C ALA A 40 2.54 -3.72 8.43
N GLY A 41 2.46 -2.99 9.55
CA GLY A 41 1.21 -2.39 10.01
C GLY A 41 0.61 -1.38 9.02
N GLY A 42 1.45 -0.57 8.37
CA GLY A 42 1.01 0.33 7.29
C GLY A 42 0.40 -0.41 6.10
N LEU A 43 1.01 -1.54 5.69
CA LEU A 43 0.48 -2.39 4.64
C LEU A 43 -0.87 -3.03 5.03
N GLU A 44 -1.00 -3.49 6.27
CA GLU A 44 -2.26 -4.04 6.78
C GLU A 44 -3.40 -3.02 6.75
N LEU A 45 -3.12 -1.75 7.08
CA LEU A 45 -4.11 -0.66 7.00
C LEU A 45 -4.58 -0.43 5.56
N VAL A 46 -3.67 -0.44 4.58
CA VAL A 46 -4.03 -0.34 3.16
C VAL A 46 -4.90 -1.52 2.73
N VAL A 47 -4.51 -2.74 3.11
CA VAL A 47 -5.28 -3.96 2.81
C VAL A 47 -6.67 -3.93 3.44
N ALA A 48 -6.77 -3.46 4.69
CA ALA A 48 -8.04 -3.30 5.38
C ALA A 48 -8.94 -2.28 4.66
N GLY A 49 -8.39 -1.13 4.27
CA GLY A 49 -9.12 -0.10 3.50
C GLY A 49 -9.64 -0.63 2.16
N LEU A 50 -8.81 -1.38 1.41
CA LEU A 50 -9.22 -2.03 0.17
C LEU A 50 -10.36 -3.04 0.38
N ARG A 51 -10.29 -3.84 1.45
CA ARG A 51 -11.34 -4.81 1.80
C ARG A 51 -12.64 -4.13 2.23
N ALA A 52 -12.55 -3.03 2.98
CA ALA A 52 -13.72 -2.27 3.44
C ALA A 52 -14.50 -1.63 2.28
N GLN A 53 -13.82 -1.29 1.18
CA GLN A 53 -14.47 -0.74 -0.01
C GLN A 53 -15.04 -1.81 -0.95
N ARG A 54 -14.70 -3.09 -0.73
CA ARG A 54 -15.17 -4.18 -1.57
C ARG A 54 -16.67 -4.38 -1.39
N ARG A 55 -17.46 -4.11 -2.43
CA ARG A 55 -18.86 -4.55 -2.47
C ARG A 55 -18.92 -6.07 -2.67
N PRO A 56 -19.91 -6.77 -2.11
CA PRO A 56 -20.10 -8.19 -2.38
C PRO A 56 -20.16 -8.44 -3.90
N GLY A 57 -19.21 -9.23 -4.43
CA GLY A 57 -19.12 -9.54 -5.86
C GLY A 57 -18.10 -8.73 -6.67
N GLU A 58 -17.47 -7.69 -6.10
CA GLU A 58 -16.39 -6.97 -6.79
C GLU A 58 -15.10 -7.81 -6.83
N ARG A 59 -14.54 -7.94 -8.03
CA ARG A 59 -13.25 -8.59 -8.31
C ARG A 59 -12.16 -7.53 -8.20
N LEU A 60 -11.09 -7.84 -7.48
CA LEU A 60 -9.88 -7.00 -7.47
C LEU A 60 -9.31 -6.98 -8.89
N VAL A 61 -9.36 -5.83 -9.56
CA VAL A 61 -8.75 -5.63 -10.88
C VAL A 61 -7.38 -4.99 -10.65
N ILE A 62 -6.32 -5.76 -10.88
CA ILE A 62 -4.97 -5.22 -11.00
C ILE A 62 -4.74 -5.01 -12.49
N ASP A 63 -4.84 -3.77 -12.94
CA ASP A 63 -4.57 -3.40 -14.33
C ASP A 63 -3.07 -3.14 -14.50
N SER A 64 -2.37 -4.14 -15.04
CA SER A 64 -0.93 -4.11 -15.27
C SER A 64 -0.52 -3.19 -16.43
N GLU A 65 -1.45 -2.76 -17.28
CA GLU A 65 -1.16 -1.96 -18.48
C GLU A 65 -0.86 -0.49 -18.14
N ARG A 66 -1.20 -0.05 -16.94
CA ARG A 66 -1.00 1.35 -16.49
C ARG A 66 0.38 1.67 -15.91
N VAL A 67 1.24 0.67 -15.74
CA VAL A 67 2.60 0.85 -15.17
C VAL A 67 3.65 1.14 -16.26
N GLY A 68 3.27 1.04 -17.55
CA GLY A 68 4.11 1.41 -18.68
C GLY A 68 3.51 2.57 -19.49
N SER A 69 3.74 3.81 -19.06
CA SER A 69 3.55 5.02 -19.89
C SER A 69 4.51 6.11 -19.43
#